data_AF-A0A848ISH6-F1
#
_entry.id   AF-A0A848ISH6-F1
#
_cell.length_a   1.000
_cell.length_b   1.000
_cell.length_c   1.000
_cell.angle_alpha   90.00
_cell.angle_beta   90.00
_cell.angle_gamma   90.00
#
_symmetry.space_group_name_H-M   'P 1'
#
loop_
_entity.id
_entity.type
_entity.pdbx_description
1 polymer ?
#
loop_
_entity_poly.entity_id
_entity_poly.type
_entity_poly.pdbx_seq_one_letter_code
_entity_poly.pdbx_strand_id
1 'polypeptide(L)'
;MQTLGRYVFSGSYQFNNPKEDGDSIASVYSLGAHATFCRDLLRACVRASVVYRRPTQDGNHAVGAPLGEDYFLSKRTALYVRGSLIKNGPHSAMTIDYAAGSPVPKACATVTDLAVSICHNF
;
A
#
# COMPACT_ATOMS: atom_id res chain seq x y z
N MET A 1 2.74 -5.83 -28.77
CA MET A 1 2.46 -5.04 -27.55
C MET A 1 1.72 -5.97 -26.59
N GLN A 2 2.39 -6.47 -25.55
CA GLN A 2 1.84 -7.51 -24.68
C GLN A 2 0.63 -6.98 -23.91
N THR A 3 -0.51 -7.65 -24.06
CA THR A 3 -1.71 -7.40 -23.28
C THR A 3 -1.42 -7.88 -21.86
N LEU A 4 -1.12 -6.96 -20.94
CA LEU A 4 -1.27 -7.26 -19.51
C LEU A 4 -2.72 -7.72 -19.30
N GLY A 5 -2.90 -8.84 -18.61
CA GLY A 5 -4.23 -9.37 -18.31
C GLY A 5 -5.12 -8.27 -17.71
N ARG A 6 -6.40 -8.24 -18.12
CA ARG A 6 -7.37 -7.25 -17.62
C ARG A 6 -7.42 -7.20 -16.09
N TYR A 7 -7.17 -8.33 -15.46
CA TYR A 7 -7.07 -8.49 -14.02
C TYR A 7 -5.74 -9.14 -13.68
N VAL A 8 -5.08 -8.62 -12.66
CA VAL A 8 -3.87 -9.19 -12.10
C VAL A 8 -4.05 -9.27 -10.60
N PHE A 9 -3.69 -10.41 -10.03
CA PHE A 9 -3.69 -10.64 -8.61
C PHE A 9 -2.26 -10.86 -8.14
N SER A 10 -1.95 -10.39 -6.94
CA SER A 10 -0.64 -10.52 -6.33
C SER A 10 -0.80 -10.92 -4.87
N GLY A 11 0.02 -11.85 -4.41
CA GLY A 11 0.16 -12.18 -3.00
C GLY A 11 1.63 -12.23 -2.62
N SER A 12 1.96 -11.82 -1.39
CA SER A 12 3.31 -11.97 -0.88
C SER A 12 3.32 -12.28 0.61
N TYR A 13 4.42 -12.92 1.01
CA TYR A 13 4.76 -13.17 2.40
C TYR A 13 6.20 -12.68 2.62
N GLN A 14 6.40 -11.89 3.66
CA GLN A 14 7.72 -11.41 4.08
C GLN A 14 7.93 -11.77 5.54
N PHE A 15 9.15 -12.20 5.85
CA PHE A 15 9.57 -12.57 7.20
C PHE A 15 10.81 -11.76 7.56
N ASN A 16 10.69 -10.92 8.58
CA ASN A 16 11.77 -10.07 9.07
C ASN A 16 12.21 -10.57 10.44
N ASN A 17 13.49 -10.93 10.54
CA ASN A 17 14.12 -11.43 11.78
C ASN A 17 15.37 -10.61 12.08
N PRO A 18 15.22 -9.40 12.64
CA PRO A 18 16.34 -8.61 13.10
C PRO A 18 17.15 -9.38 14.16
N LYS A 19 18.46 -9.10 14.24
CA LYS A 19 19.39 -9.84 15.11
C LYS A 19 19.89 -9.02 16.29
N GLU A 20 19.32 -7.85 16.52
CA GLU A 20 19.65 -7.02 17.69
C GLU A 20 18.87 -7.49 18.91
N ASP A 21 19.48 -7.39 20.09
CA ASP A 21 18.85 -7.78 21.34
C ASP A 21 17.60 -6.91 21.61
N GLY A 22 16.48 -7.57 21.91
CA GLY A 22 15.20 -6.90 22.17
C GLY A 22 14.31 -6.71 20.94
N ASP A 23 14.78 -7.07 19.74
CA ASP A 23 13.96 -6.97 18.53
C ASP A 23 12.91 -8.07 18.43
N SER A 24 11.81 -7.71 17.78
CA SER A 24 10.71 -8.63 17.48
C SER A 24 10.76 -9.12 16.05
N ILE A 25 10.48 -10.40 15.86
CA ILE A 25 10.28 -10.99 14.54
C ILE A 25 8.95 -10.48 13.99
N ALA A 26 8.91 -10.11 12.71
CA ALA A 26 7.68 -9.65 12.07
C ALA A 26 7.38 -10.41 10.77
N SER A 27 6.17 -10.95 10.69
CA SER A 27 5.61 -11.51 9.46
C SER A 27 4.68 -10.49 8.81
N VAL A 28 4.81 -10.31 7.50
CA VAL A 28 3.94 -9.44 6.71
C VAL A 28 3.30 -10.26 5.60
N TYR A 29 1.98 -10.17 5.51
CA TYR A 29 1.17 -10.79 4.48
C TYR A 29 0.57 -9.68 3.64
N SER A 30 0.63 -9.80 2.31
CA SER A 30 -0.08 -8.87 1.43
C SER A 30 -0.86 -9.61 0.36
N LEU A 31 -2.03 -9.07 0.05
CA LEU A 31 -2.87 -9.48 -1.06
C LEU A 31 -3.29 -8.24 -1.82
N GLY A 32 -3.21 -8.28 -3.13
CA GLY A 32 -3.55 -7.16 -3.99
C GLY A 32 -4.14 -7.61 -5.30
N ALA A 33 -4.92 -6.71 -5.90
CA ALA A 33 -5.46 -6.88 -7.23
C ALA A 33 -5.42 -5.56 -7.97
N HIS A 34 -5.29 -5.65 -9.29
CA HIS A 34 -5.56 -4.51 -10.15
C HIS A 34 -6.36 -4.90 -11.38
N ALA A 35 -7.24 -3.98 -11.78
CA ALA A 35 -8.12 -4.10 -12.93
C ALA A 35 -7.85 -2.97 -13.90
N THR A 36 -7.53 -3.30 -15.15
CA THR A 36 -7.36 -2.32 -16.22
C THR A 36 -8.62 -2.23 -17.06
N PHE A 37 -9.19 -1.03 -17.15
CA PHE A 37 -10.31 -0.71 -18.00
C PHE A 37 -9.83 0.11 -19.20
N CYS A 38 -10.12 -0.37 -20.41
CA CYS A 38 -9.88 0.38 -21.64
C CYS A 38 -11.25 0.67 -22.28
N ARG A 39 -11.61 1.95 -22.41
CA ARG A 39 -12.71 2.41 -23.26
C ARG A 39 -12.15 3.46 -24.20
N ASP A 40 -12.12 3.15 -25.50
CA ASP A 40 -11.63 4.01 -26.58
C ASP A 40 -10.24 4.63 -26.28
N LEU A 41 -10.20 5.93 -25.98
CA LEU A 41 -8.99 6.70 -25.68
C LEU A 41 -8.63 6.71 -24.19
N LEU A 42 -9.49 6.19 -23.32
CA LEU A 42 -9.35 6.24 -21.87
C LEU A 42 -8.91 4.89 -21.34
N ARG A 43 -7.76 4.89 -20.67
CA ARG A 43 -7.27 3.73 -19.93
C ARG A 43 -7.21 4.11 -18.46
N ALA A 44 -7.88 3.32 -17.62
CA ALA A 44 -7.84 3.45 -16.18
C ALA A 44 -7.35 2.14 -15.55
N CYS A 45 -6.59 2.21 -14.47
CA CYS A 45 -6.17 1.05 -13.69
C CYS A 45 -6.56 1.26 -12.24
N VAL A 46 -7.49 0.45 -11.74
CA VAL A 46 -7.89 0.46 -10.33
C VAL A 46 -7.07 -0.58 -9.58
N ARG A 47 -6.51 -0.21 -8.44
CA ARG A 47 -5.65 -1.05 -7.60
C ARG A 47 -6.19 -1.05 -6.18
N ALA A 48 -6.31 -2.24 -5.60
CA ALA A 48 -6.63 -2.41 -4.18
C ALA A 48 -5.68 -3.42 -3.57
N SER A 49 -5.26 -3.18 -2.33
CA SER A 49 -4.55 -4.20 -1.57
C SER A 49 -4.92 -4.19 -0.09
N VAL A 50 -4.63 -5.29 0.58
CA VAL A 50 -4.63 -5.42 2.02
C VAL A 50 -3.26 -5.94 2.43
N VAL A 51 -2.73 -5.36 3.50
CA VAL A 51 -1.45 -5.76 4.10
C VAL A 51 -1.70 -6.00 5.58
N TYR A 52 -1.29 -7.14 6.09
CA TYR A 52 -1.34 -7.46 7.51
C TYR A 52 0.07 -7.71 8.04
N ARG A 53 0.48 -6.91 9.03
CA ARG A 53 1.76 -7.06 9.74
C ARG A 53 1.48 -7.66 11.11
N ARG A 54 2.17 -8.76 11.42
CA ARG A 54 2.10 -9.47 12.71
C ARG A 54 3.50 -9.69 13.29
N PRO A 55 3.93 -8.83 14.23
CA PRO A 55 5.09 -9.09 15.05
C PRO A 55 4.82 -10.17 16.10
N THR A 56 5.90 -10.75 16.64
CA THR A 56 5.84 -11.64 17.81
C THR A 56 5.45 -10.90 19.09
N GLN A 57 5.65 -9.59 19.13
CA GLN A 57 5.18 -8.74 20.23
C GLN A 57 3.65 -8.59 20.19
N ASP A 58 3.00 -9.01 21.27
CA ASP A 58 1.54 -8.94 21.40
C ASP A 58 1.01 -7.51 21.27
N GLY A 59 -0.10 -7.37 20.57
CA GLY A 59 -0.76 -6.09 20.32
C GLY A 59 -0.06 -5.16 19.31
N ASN A 60 1.12 -5.52 18.79
CA ASN A 60 1.87 -4.68 17.83
C ASN A 60 1.54 -4.98 16.35
N HIS A 61 0.40 -5.62 16.08
CA HIS A 61 -0.06 -5.91 14.73
C HIS A 61 -0.68 -4.67 14.07
N ALA A 62 -0.74 -4.64 12.74
CA ALA A 62 -1.42 -3.59 11.98
C ALA A 62 -1.99 -4.14 10.69
N VAL A 63 -3.12 -3.57 10.24
CA VAL A 63 -3.71 -3.85 8.92
C VAL A 63 -3.78 -2.57 8.10
N GLY A 64 -3.25 -2.61 6.88
CA GLY A 64 -3.29 -1.52 5.93
C GLY A 64 -4.13 -1.88 4.71
N ALA A 65 -4.87 -0.91 4.16
CA ALA A 65 -5.67 -1.11 2.95
C ALA A 65 -5.63 0.15 2.07
N PRO A 66 -4.74 0.21 1.06
CA PRO A 66 -4.79 1.24 0.03
C PRO A 66 -5.75 0.87 -1.11
N LEU A 67 -6.43 1.89 -1.63
CA LEU A 67 -7.22 1.86 -2.85
C LEU A 67 -6.81 3.04 -3.72
N GLY A 68 -6.51 2.81 -4.99
CA GLY A 68 -6.14 3.88 -5.91
C GLY A 68 -6.50 3.60 -7.35
N GLU A 69 -6.42 4.65 -8.15
CA GLU A 69 -6.70 4.64 -9.57
C GLU A 69 -5.62 5.43 -10.32
N ASP A 70 -5.07 4.83 -11.38
CA ASP A 70 -4.28 5.54 -12.37
C ASP A 70 -5.12 5.77 -13.62
N TYR A 71 -5.20 7.02 -14.06
CA TYR A 71 -5.79 7.41 -15.32
C TYR A 71 -4.70 7.80 -16.32
N PHE A 72 -4.55 7.03 -17.39
CA PHE A 72 -3.49 7.23 -18.39
C PHE A 72 -3.93 8.29 -19.42
N LEU A 73 -3.27 9.45 -19.37
CA LEU A 73 -3.45 10.54 -20.34
C LEU A 73 -2.67 10.28 -21.64
N SER A 74 -1.56 9.55 -21.55
CA SER A 74 -0.77 9.10 -22.70
C SER A 74 0.06 7.86 -22.33
N LYS A 75 0.91 7.38 -23.25
CA LYS A 75 1.92 6.35 -22.92
C LYS A 75 2.95 6.82 -21.88
N ARG A 76 3.05 8.13 -21.64
CA ARG A 76 4.09 8.75 -20.79
C ARG A 76 3.52 9.51 -19.59
N THR A 77 2.23 9.80 -19.59
CA THR A 77 1.58 10.65 -18.58
C THR A 77 0.40 9.92 -17.96
N ALA A 78 0.32 9.93 -16.62
CA ALA A 78 -0.83 9.45 -15.87
C ALA A 78 -1.18 10.39 -14.73
N LEU A 79 -2.48 10.55 -14.48
CA LEU A 79 -3.03 11.13 -13.25
C LEU A 79 -3.30 9.99 -12.27
N TYR A 80 -2.93 10.17 -11.01
CA TYR A 80 -3.04 9.16 -9.97
C TYR A 80 -3.80 9.72 -8.77
N VAL A 81 -4.70 8.91 -8.22
CA VAL A 81 -5.34 9.15 -6.92
C VAL A 81 -5.25 7.89 -6.07
N ARG A 82 -5.01 8.04 -4.77
CA ARG A 82 -5.07 6.95 -3.78
C ARG A 82 -5.59 7.44 -2.45
N GLY A 83 -6.51 6.69 -1.86
CA GLY A 83 -6.79 6.75 -0.44
C GLY A 83 -6.28 5.49 0.25
N SER A 84 -5.71 5.62 1.43
CA SER A 84 -5.29 4.45 2.22
C SER A 84 -5.66 4.63 3.68
N LEU A 85 -5.79 3.49 4.36
CA LEU A 85 -5.95 3.45 5.80
C LEU A 85 -4.98 2.43 6.39
N ILE A 86 -4.57 2.67 7.63
CA ILE A 86 -3.91 1.71 8.50
C ILE A 86 -4.67 1.69 9.82
N LYS A 87 -5.12 0.52 10.24
CA LYS A 87 -5.62 0.29 11.59
C LYS A 87 -4.54 -0.43 12.41
N ASN A 88 -4.01 0.28 13.39
CA ASN A 88 -3.02 -0.25 14.31
C ASN A 88 -3.68 -1.02 15.47
N GLY A 89 -3.02 -2.08 15.91
CA GLY A 89 -3.32 -2.75 17.17
C GLY A 89 -2.90 -1.91 18.38
N PRO A 90 -3.20 -2.38 19.61
CA PRO A 90 -3.00 -1.62 20.85
C PRO A 90 -1.62 -0.99 21.04
N HIS A 91 -0.56 -1.66 20.55
CA HIS A 91 0.84 -1.23 20.73
C HIS A 91 1.50 -0.83 19.40
N SER A 92 0.75 -0.82 18.30
CA SER A 92 1.31 -0.51 16.97
C SER A 92 1.12 0.96 16.61
N ALA A 93 2.11 1.51 15.90
CA ALA A 93 2.16 2.92 15.49
C ALA A 93 2.63 3.06 14.03
N MET A 94 2.19 2.15 13.15
CA MET A 94 2.51 2.20 11.73
C MET A 94 1.85 3.42 11.08
N THR A 95 2.55 4.01 10.12
CA THR A 95 2.10 5.17 9.33
C THR A 95 2.19 4.90 7.83
N ILE A 96 1.56 5.76 7.04
CA ILE A 96 1.62 5.75 5.57
C ILE A 96 2.69 6.74 5.13
N ASP A 97 3.49 6.38 4.12
CA ASP A 97 4.51 7.22 3.49
C ASP A 97 5.42 7.95 4.49
N TYR A 98 6.02 7.20 5.41
CA TYR A 98 6.94 7.77 6.39
C TYR A 98 8.10 8.50 5.71
N ALA A 99 8.28 9.77 6.05
CA ALA A 99 9.47 10.55 5.74
C ALA A 99 10.21 10.84 7.05
N ALA A 100 11.54 10.96 6.99
CA ALA A 100 12.34 11.29 8.16
C ALA A 100 11.86 12.63 8.76
N GLY A 101 11.55 12.62 10.06
CA GLY A 101 11.00 13.79 10.76
C GLY A 101 9.48 13.90 10.73
N SER A 102 8.77 13.02 10.00
CA SER A 102 7.31 12.95 10.07
C SER A 102 6.85 12.51 11.46
N PRO A 103 5.78 13.10 12.01
CA PRO A 103 5.20 12.64 13.26
C PRO A 103 4.79 11.17 13.17
N VAL A 104 5.22 10.38 14.15
CA VAL A 104 4.76 9.00 14.29
C VAL A 104 3.38 9.03 14.95
N PRO A 105 2.38 8.29 14.41
CA PRO A 105 1.06 8.23 15.03
C PRO A 105 1.12 7.64 16.44
N LYS A 106 0.15 7.98 17.27
CA LYS A 106 0.02 7.33 18.58
C LYS A 106 -0.27 5.84 18.41
N ALA A 107 0.15 5.03 19.39
CA ALA A 107 -0.22 3.62 19.42
C ALA A 107 -1.75 3.45 19.35
N CYS A 108 -2.22 2.38 18.69
CA CYS A 108 -3.65 2.09 18.47
C CYS A 108 -4.38 3.09 17.55
N ALA A 109 -3.69 4.08 16.98
CA ALA A 109 -4.32 5.03 16.08
C ALA A 109 -4.71 4.39 14.74
N THR A 110 -5.81 4.87 14.16
CA THR A 110 -6.08 4.68 12.74
C THR A 110 -5.48 5.86 11.97
N VAL A 111 -4.68 5.55 10.95
CA VAL A 111 -4.05 6.53 10.06
C VAL A 111 -4.73 6.44 8.71
N THR A 112 -5.02 7.58 8.09
CA THR A 112 -5.59 7.64 6.74
C THR A 112 -4.83 8.66 5.91
N ASP A 113 -4.67 8.40 4.61
CA ASP A 113 -4.10 9.35 3.66
C ASP A 113 -4.98 9.50 2.41
N LEU A 114 -4.78 10.61 1.71
CA LEU A 114 -5.27 10.85 0.37
C LEU A 114 -4.15 11.50 -0.44
N ALA A 115 -3.77 10.87 -1.54
CA ALA A 115 -2.75 11.35 -2.46
C ALA A 115 -3.37 11.57 -3.83
N VAL A 116 -3.04 12.70 -4.46
CA VAL A 116 -3.34 13.02 -5.86
C VAL A 116 -2.05 13.50 -6.51
N SER A 117 -1.67 12.92 -7.64
CA SER A 117 -0.40 13.25 -8.31
C SER A 117 -0.46 13.03 -9.82
N ILE A 118 0.50 13.60 -10.53
CA ILE A 118 0.73 13.37 -11.97
C ILE A 118 2.12 12.78 -12.13
N CYS A 119 2.22 11.69 -12.88
CA CYS A 119 3.50 11.12 -13.32
C CYS A 119 3.69 11.43 -14.80
N HIS A 120 4.87 11.95 -15.17
CA HIS A 120 5.25 12.22 -16.56
C HIS A 120 6.68 11.76 -16.84
N ASN A 121 6.85 10.96 -17.90
CA ASN A 121 8.16 10.45 -18.34
C ASN A 121 8.63 11.19 -19.61
N PHE A 122 9.88 11.67 -19.62
CA PHE A 122 10.49 12.47 -20.71
C PHE A 122 11.25 11.67 -21.75
#